data_AF-A0A7T8HKA8-F1
#
_entry.id   AF-A0A7T8HKA8-F1
#
_cell.length_a   1.000
_cell.length_b   1.000
_cell.length_c   1.000
_cell.angle_alpha   90.00
_cell.angle_beta   90.00
_cell.angle_gamma   90.00
#
_symmetry.space_group_name_H-M   'P 1'
#
loop_
_entity.id
_entity.type
_entity.pdbx_description
1 polymer ?
#
loop_
_entity_poly.entity_id
_entity_poly.type
_entity_poly.pdbx_seq_one_letter_code
_entity_poly.pdbx_strand_id
1 'polypeptide(L)' 'MSVENQRKNAEFLANAIKRLVLSFLDGEELALVAAVNGEATDLSVSMLPLLGVVFTSDKATFTTPYGHYQ' A
#
# COMPACT_ATOMS: atom_id res chain seq x y z
N MET A 1 -14.58 15.23 -17.49
CA MET A 1 -14.26 13.78 -17.63
C MET A 1 -15.58 13.02 -17.58
N SER A 2 -15.87 12.11 -18.52
CA SER A 2 -17.15 11.38 -18.51
C SER A 2 -17.20 10.37 -17.35
N VAL A 3 -18.41 10.03 -16.89
CA VAL A 3 -18.63 8.99 -15.85
C VAL A 3 -18.01 7.66 -16.28
N GLU A 4 -18.13 7.32 -17.56
CA GLU A 4 -17.52 6.11 -18.11
C GLU A 4 -15.98 6.13 -18.05
N ASN A 5 -15.36 7.29 -18.28
CA ASN A 5 -13.91 7.42 -18.13
C ASN A 5 -13.49 7.36 -16.64
N GLN A 6 -14.28 7.90 -15.71
CA GLN A 6 -14.04 7.75 -14.27
C GLN A 6 -14.09 6.28 -13.84
N ARG A 7 -15.12 5.54 -14.28
CA ARG A 7 -15.27 4.11 -14.01
C ARG A 7 -14.08 3.31 -14.51
N LYS A 8 -13.69 3.51 -15.78
CA LYS A 8 -12.52 2.85 -16.38
C LYS A 8 -11.23 3.15 -15.62
N ASN A 9 -11.01 4.40 -15.21
CA ASN A 9 -9.82 4.77 -14.45
C ASN A 9 -9.82 4.14 -13.05
N ALA A 10 -10.97 4.08 -12.37
CA ALA A 10 -11.09 3.43 -11.08
C ALA A 10 -10.83 1.92 -11.16
N GLU A 11 -11.39 1.25 -12.18
CA GLU A 11 -11.13 -0.18 -12.44
C GLU A 11 -9.67 -0.46 -12.78
N PHE A 12 -9.06 0.41 -13.58
CA PHE A 12 -7.64 0.32 -13.90
C PHE A 12 -6.78 0.43 -12.64
N LEU A 13 -7.04 1.42 -11.79
CA LEU A 13 -6.31 1.61 -10.53
C LEU A 13 -6.51 0.43 -9.57
N ALA A 14 -7.74 -0.04 -9.40
CA ALA A 14 -8.03 -1.19 -8.55
C ALA A 14 -7.28 -2.45 -9.01
N ASN A 15 -7.24 -2.69 -10.32
CA ASN A 15 -6.49 -3.80 -10.90
C ASN A 15 -4.98 -3.61 -10.73
N ALA A 16 -4.45 -2.39 -10.86
CA ALA A 16 -3.04 -2.11 -10.64
C ALA A 16 -2.63 -2.36 -9.18
N ILE A 17 -3.42 -1.89 -8.20
CA ILE A 17 -3.18 -2.14 -6.77
C ILE A 17 -3.23 -3.64 -6.47
N LYS A 18 -4.22 -4.36 -7.02
CA LYS A 18 -4.31 -5.82 -6.86
C LYS A 18 -3.04 -6.52 -7.37
N ARG A 19 -2.58 -6.18 -8.58
CA ARG A 19 -1.36 -6.74 -9.16
C ARG A 19 -0.12 -6.43 -8.34
N LEU A 20 -0.03 -5.19 -7.83
CA LEU A 20 1.04 -4.78 -6.93
C LEU A 20 1.06 -5.69 -5.69
N VAL A 21 -0.05 -5.82 -4.95
CA VAL A 21 -0.12 -6.64 -3.74
C VAL A 21 0.25 -8.10 -4.01
N LEU A 22 -0.27 -8.69 -5.10
CA LEU A 22 0.04 -10.07 -5.47
C LEU A 22 1.53 -10.29 -5.75
N SER A 23 2.23 -9.32 -6.34
CA SER A 23 3.68 -9.46 -6.57
C SER A 23 4.53 -9.57 -5.30
N PHE A 24 4.03 -9.11 -4.14
CA PHE A 24 4.69 -9.32 -2.85
C PHE A 24 4.37 -10.70 -2.24
N LEU A 25 3.27 -11.34 -2.67
CA LEU A 25 2.86 -12.66 -2.17
C LEU A 25 3.48 -13.81 -2.96
N ASP A 26 3.70 -13.61 -4.26
CA ASP A 26 4.23 -14.64 -5.18
C ASP A 26 5.77 -14.75 -5.14
N GLY A 27 6.45 -13.89 -4.38
CA GLY A 27 7.92 -13.87 -4.31
C GLY A 27 8.47 -14.91 -3.33
N GLU A 28 9.18 -15.92 -3.84
CA GLU A 28 10.04 -16.76 -3.01
C GLU A 28 11.22 -15.94 -2.44
N GLU A 29 11.39 -16.00 -1.11
CA GLU A 29 12.62 -15.70 -0.33
C GLU A 29 13.32 -14.33 -0.44
N LEU A 30 12.84 -13.36 -1.22
CA LEU A 30 13.35 -11.99 -1.12
C LEU A 30 12.79 -11.33 0.14
N ALA A 31 13.59 -11.34 1.22
CA ALA A 31 13.30 -10.61 2.44
C ALA A 31 13.29 -9.10 2.14
N LEU A 32 12.14 -8.57 1.73
CA LEU A 32 11.95 -7.14 1.54
C LEU A 32 11.97 -6.45 2.89
N VAL A 33 12.77 -5.39 2.98
CA VAL A 33 12.95 -4.60 4.21
C VAL A 33 12.40 -3.20 3.99
N ALA A 34 11.46 -2.77 4.82
CA ALA A 34 11.07 -1.36 4.91
C ALA A 34 11.88 -0.64 5.99
N ALA A 35 12.28 0.59 5.69
CA ALA A 35 12.80 1.55 6.67
C ALA A 35 11.89 2.78 6.66
N VAL A 36 11.10 2.96 7.73
CA VAL A 36 10.12 4.04 7.86
C VAL A 36 10.69 5.12 8.78
N ASN A 37 11.03 6.27 8.19
CA ASN A 37 11.70 7.36 8.91
C ASN A 37 10.77 8.52 9.32
N GLY A 38 9.47 8.39 9.08
CA GLY A 38 8.49 9.44 9.31
C GLY A 38 7.07 8.92 9.16
N GLU A 39 6.17 9.77 8.71
CA GLU A 39 4.76 9.42 8.53
C GLU A 39 4.56 8.43 7.37
N ALA A 40 3.85 7.34 7.65
CA ALA A 40 3.31 6.41 6.66
C ALA A 40 1.78 6.38 6.81
N THR A 41 1.07 6.55 5.69
CA THR A 41 -0.40 6.54 5.66
C THR A 41 -0.98 5.62 4.59
N ASP A 42 -2.21 5.18 4.80
CA ASP A 42 -3.04 4.46 3.83
C ASP A 42 -2.37 3.20 3.28
N LEU A 43 -2.18 3.14 1.96
CA LEU A 43 -1.71 1.95 1.26
C LEU A 43 -0.29 1.57 1.70
N SER A 44 0.55 2.56 1.99
CA SER A 44 1.93 2.31 2.44
C SER A 44 1.97 1.50 3.73
N VAL A 45 1.11 1.85 4.71
CA VAL A 45 0.97 1.10 5.98
C VAL A 45 0.38 -0.27 5.73
N SER A 46 -0.62 -0.36 4.85
CA SER A 46 -1.30 -1.62 4.52
C SER A 46 -0.39 -2.63 3.80
N MET A 47 0.70 -2.16 3.18
CA MET A 47 1.68 -3.01 2.52
C MET A 47 2.79 -3.51 3.45
N LEU A 48 3.04 -2.85 4.60
CA LEU A 48 4.12 -3.24 5.52
C LEU A 48 4.06 -4.70 5.98
N PRO A 49 2.88 -5.30 6.25
CA PRO A 49 2.79 -6.71 6.65
C PRO A 49 3.22 -7.70 5.56
N LEU A 50 3.33 -7.25 4.30
CA LEU A 50 3.79 -8.07 3.18
C LEU A 50 5.33 -8.16 3.12
N LEU A 51 6.03 -7.42 3.99
CA LEU A 51 7.49 -7.32 4.02
C LEU A 51 8.05 -8.21 5.13
N GLY A 52 9.27 -8.70 4.94
CA GLY A 52 9.91 -9.58 5.92
C GLY A 52 10.37 -8.85 7.19
N VAL A 53 10.85 -7.61 7.05
CA VAL A 53 11.32 -6.79 8.17
C VAL A 53 10.91 -5.33 7.98
N VAL A 54 10.51 -4.67 9.06
CA VAL A 54 10.20 -3.24 9.09
C VAL A 54 11.01 -2.57 10.19
N PHE A 55 11.96 -1.72 9.81
CA PHE A 55 12.67 -0.81 10.71
C PHE A 55 11.96 0.54 10.77
N THR A 56 11.86 1.12 11.95
CA THR A 56 11.18 2.41 12.16
C THR A 56 12.06 3.36 12.96
N SER A 57 12.01 4.65 12.63
CA SER A 57 12.52 5.67 13.54
C SER A 57 11.54 5.89 14.71
N ASP A 58 12.03 6.52 15.78
CA ASP A 58 11.22 6.96 16.93
C ASP A 58 10.18 8.02 16.55
N LYS A 59 10.39 8.69 15.41
CA LYS A 59 9.48 9.70 14.84
C LYS A 59 8.44 9.11 13.88
N ALA A 60 8.49 7.81 13.60
CA ALA A 60 7.59 7.20 12.64
C ALA A 60 6.15 7.17 13.17
N THR A 61 5.19 7.51 12.32
CA THR A 61 3.76 7.43 12.60
C THR A 61 3.06 6.60 11.53
N PHE A 62 2.02 5.87 11.90
CA PHE A 62 1.33 4.92 11.02
C PHE A 62 -0.19 5.10 11.14
N THR A 63 -0.87 5.42 10.04
CA THR A 63 -2.33 5.62 10.04
C THR A 63 -2.99 5.03 8.80
N THR A 64 -4.10 4.30 8.96
CA THR A 64 -4.94 3.83 7.84
C THR A 64 -6.33 4.45 7.93
N PRO A 65 -6.52 5.73 7.54
CA PRO A 65 -7.77 6.46 7.73
C PRO A 65 -8.87 6.10 6.73
N TYR A 66 -8.93 4.85 6.24
CA TYR A 66 -9.94 4.41 5.26
C TYR A 66 -11.38 4.57 5.74
N GLY A 67 -11.60 4.61 7.06
CA GLY A 67 -12.92 4.82 7.66
C GLY A 67 -13.34 6.29 7.81
N HIS A 68 -12.45 7.26 7.59
CA HIS A 68 -12.76 8.69 7.81
C HIS A 68 -13.45 9.37 6.63
N TYR A 69 -13.60 8.67 5.49
CA TYR A 69 -14.24 9.19 4.28
C TYR A 69 -15.63 8.56 4.01
N GLN A 70 -16.32 8.07 5.05
CA GLN A 70 -17.71 7.59 4.96
C GLN A 70 -18.72 8.72 5.11
#